data_AF-A0A149VGA8-F1
#
_entry.id   AF-A0A149VGA8-F1
#
_cell.length_a   1.000
_cell.length_b   1.000
_cell.length_c   1.000
_cell.angle_alpha   90.00
_cell.angle_beta   90.00
_cell.angle_gamma   90.00
#
_symmetry.space_group_name_H-M   'P 1'
#
loop_
_entity.id
_entity.type
_entity.pdbx_description
1 polymer ?
#
loop_
_entity_poly.entity_id
_entity_poly.type
_entity_poly.pdbx_seq_one_letter_code
_entity_poly.pdbx_strand_id
1 'polypeptide(L)'
;MTDISGSSDDEQKVYKVEFDDEALEEWDALDGSIRKQFLKKLQKLKHNPYSPGNALTGGLAGYYKIKLRDVGYRLVYSIEEDRIVIFVLAVGRREDSEVYAEAMSRQK
;
A
#
# COMPACT_ATOMS: atom_id res chain seq x y z
N MET A 1 33.39 19.25 -20.09
CA MET A 1 33.94 19.23 -18.72
C MET A 1 33.04 20.14 -17.91
N THR A 2 31.90 19.66 -17.42
CA THR A 2 31.82 18.72 -16.29
C THR A 2 30.73 17.66 -16.51
N ASP A 3 31.13 16.40 -16.51
CA ASP A 3 30.29 15.25 -16.18
C ASP A 3 29.91 15.35 -14.70
N ILE A 4 28.62 15.32 -14.38
CA ILE A 4 28.14 14.68 -13.14
C ILE A 4 26.92 13.88 -13.54
N SER A 5 27.18 12.59 -13.77
CA SER A 5 26.21 11.51 -13.82
C SER A 5 25.22 11.65 -12.67
N GLY A 6 23.98 12.03 -12.98
CA GLY A 6 22.85 11.79 -12.11
C GLY A 6 22.74 10.28 -11.90
N SER A 7 23.09 9.85 -10.69
CA SER A 7 23.20 8.46 -10.25
C SER A 7 22.05 7.62 -10.77
N SER A 8 22.39 6.71 -11.66
CA SER A 8 21.53 5.70 -12.24
C SER A 8 21.37 4.55 -11.24
N ASP A 9 20.63 4.78 -10.16
CA ASP A 9 20.23 3.75 -9.19
C ASP A 9 18.70 3.54 -9.20
N ASP A 10 18.04 3.86 -10.31
CA ASP A 10 16.71 3.30 -10.64
C ASP A 10 16.90 1.86 -11.15
N GLU A 11 17.62 1.05 -10.39
CA GLU A 11 17.67 -0.39 -10.58
C GLU A 11 16.25 -0.89 -10.26
N GLN A 12 15.64 -1.67 -11.16
CA GLN A 12 14.25 -2.12 -11.07
C GLN A 12 13.98 -2.89 -9.76
N LYS A 13 13.70 -2.18 -8.67
CA LYS A 13 13.34 -2.77 -7.39
C LYS A 13 11.92 -3.29 -7.48
N VAL A 14 11.77 -4.60 -7.37
CA VAL A 14 10.46 -5.26 -7.30
C VAL A 14 10.09 -5.42 -5.83
N TYR A 15 9.15 -4.60 -5.37
CA TYR A 15 8.66 -4.65 -4.00
C TYR A 15 7.87 -5.93 -3.74
N LYS A 16 8.21 -6.58 -2.63
CA LYS A 16 7.40 -7.68 -2.08
C LYS A 16 6.17 -7.08 -1.39
N VAL A 17 5.12 -7.88 -1.27
CA VAL A 17 3.93 -7.47 -0.50
C VAL A 17 3.89 -8.33 0.74
N GLU A 18 3.84 -7.69 1.89
CA GLU A 18 3.65 -8.32 3.19
C GLU A 18 2.44 -7.68 3.87
N PHE A 19 1.89 -8.37 4.85
CA PHE A 19 0.71 -7.95 5.60
C PHE A 19 1.05 -7.90 7.08
N ASP A 20 0.49 -6.93 7.77
CA ASP A 20 0.25 -7.05 9.20
C ASP A 20 -0.66 -8.26 9.49
N ASP A 21 -0.52 -8.90 10.65
CA ASP A 21 -1.24 -10.13 10.98
C ASP A 21 -2.76 -9.92 10.92
N GLU A 22 -3.27 -8.82 11.48
CA GLU A 22 -4.70 -8.50 11.42
C GLU A 22 -5.13 -8.12 10.00
N ALA A 23 -4.28 -7.43 9.25
CA ALA A 23 -4.54 -7.09 7.86
C ALA A 23 -4.60 -8.33 6.95
N LEU A 24 -3.89 -9.40 7.30
CA LEU A 24 -3.96 -10.68 6.61
C LEU A 24 -5.31 -11.36 6.88
N GLU A 25 -5.81 -11.32 8.11
CA GLU A 25 -7.15 -11.83 8.45
C GLU A 25 -8.25 -11.06 7.71
N GLU A 26 -8.17 -9.74 7.69
CA GLU A 26 -9.06 -8.85 6.92
C GLU A 26 -9.03 -9.19 5.42
N TRP A 27 -7.83 -9.36 4.86
CA TRP A 27 -7.61 -9.77 3.48
C TRP A 27 -8.20 -11.14 3.17
N ASP A 28 -8.05 -12.07 4.10
CA ASP A 28 -8.54 -13.44 3.98
C ASP A 28 -10.07 -13.53 4.10
N ALA A 29 -10.69 -12.59 4.80
CA ALA A 29 -12.15 -12.42 4.87
C ALA A 29 -12.75 -11.79 3.60
N LEU A 30 -11.95 -11.19 2.71
CA LEU A 30 -12.46 -10.59 1.48
C LEU A 30 -13.02 -11.63 0.51
N ASP A 31 -14.12 -11.26 -0.16
CA ASP A 31 -14.61 -11.97 -1.33
C ASP A 31 -13.51 -12.08 -2.41
N GLY A 32 -13.48 -13.22 -3.11
CA GLY A 32 -12.45 -13.52 -4.10
C GLY A 32 -12.38 -12.51 -5.25
N SER A 33 -13.48 -11.85 -5.61
CA SER A 33 -13.49 -10.77 -6.61
C SER A 33 -12.76 -9.53 -6.09
N ILE A 34 -13.01 -9.14 -4.85
CA ILE A 34 -12.37 -7.99 -4.19
C ILE A 34 -10.87 -8.24 -4.06
N ARG A 35 -10.49 -9.44 -3.58
CA ARG A 35 -9.08 -9.84 -3.46
C ARG A 35 -8.36 -9.76 -4.80
N LYS A 36 -8.96 -10.27 -5.88
CA LYS A 36 -8.40 -10.19 -7.25
C LYS A 36 -8.22 -8.75 -7.73
N GLN A 37 -9.17 -7.86 -7.42
CA GLN A 37 -9.06 -6.44 -7.79
C GLN A 37 -7.92 -5.73 -7.08
N PHE A 38 -7.74 -5.98 -5.78
CA PHE A 38 -6.60 -5.45 -5.04
C PHE A 38 -5.28 -6.04 -5.52
N LEU A 39 -5.22 -7.36 -5.75
CA LEU A 39 -4.01 -8.03 -6.25
C LEU A 39 -3.52 -7.41 -7.56
N LYS A 40 -4.43 -7.11 -8.50
CA LYS A 40 -4.09 -6.42 -9.75
C LYS A 40 -3.49 -5.04 -9.53
N LYS A 41 -3.93 -4.31 -8.50
CA LYS A 41 -3.38 -2.98 -8.17
C LYS A 41 -2.04 -3.09 -7.45
N LEU A 42 -1.91 -4.00 -6.49
CA LEU A 42 -0.65 -4.29 -5.79
C LEU A 42 0.45 -4.74 -6.77
N GLN A 43 0.11 -5.60 -7.75
CA GLN A 43 1.05 -6.01 -8.80
C GLN A 43 1.61 -4.82 -9.60
N LYS A 44 0.80 -3.80 -9.87
CA LYS A 44 1.25 -2.59 -10.57
C LYS A 44 2.16 -1.72 -9.69
N LEU A 45 1.95 -1.73 -8.38
CA LEU A 45 2.75 -0.97 -7.42
C LEU A 45 4.11 -1.61 -7.14
N LYS A 46 4.31 -2.89 -7.46
CA LYS A 46 5.59 -3.58 -7.21
C LYS A 46 6.80 -2.90 -7.86
N HIS A 47 6.61 -2.14 -8.95
CA HIS A 47 7.72 -1.45 -9.62
C HIS A 47 7.84 0.03 -9.22
N ASN A 48 6.72 0.65 -8.81
CA ASN A 48 6.71 2.01 -8.32
C ASN A 48 5.60 2.16 -7.26
N PRO A 49 5.91 1.93 -5.97
CA PRO A 49 4.91 1.98 -4.92
C PRO A 49 4.52 3.41 -4.52
N TYR A 50 5.34 4.39 -4.92
CA TYR A 50 5.13 5.81 -4.67
C TYR A 50 4.05 6.36 -5.60
N SER A 51 2.85 6.49 -5.06
CA SER A 51 1.72 7.09 -5.78
C SER A 51 1.25 8.35 -5.03
N PRO A 52 1.70 9.55 -5.44
CA PRO A 52 1.42 10.79 -4.71
C PRO A 52 -0.08 11.07 -4.52
N GLY A 53 -0.92 10.74 -5.51
CA GLY A 53 -2.38 10.87 -5.41
C GLY A 53 -3.06 9.92 -4.42
N ASN A 54 -2.30 8.92 -3.96
CA ASN A 54 -2.73 7.94 -2.97
C ASN A 54 -2.10 8.16 -1.60
N ALA A 55 -1.18 9.13 -1.46
CA ALA A 55 -0.60 9.48 -0.17
C ALA A 55 -1.69 9.92 0.81
N LEU A 56 -1.57 9.45 2.05
CA LEU A 56 -2.37 9.88 3.16
C LEU A 56 -1.74 11.12 3.81
N THR A 57 -2.58 11.87 4.53
CA THR A 57 -2.20 13.12 5.20
C THR A 57 -2.62 13.04 6.66
N GLY A 58 -2.13 13.97 7.49
CA GLY A 58 -2.41 13.99 8.92
C GLY A 58 -1.68 12.88 9.66
N GLY A 59 -2.35 12.21 10.60
CA GLY A 59 -1.74 11.15 11.41
C GLY A 59 -1.21 9.95 10.62
N LEU A 60 -1.64 9.76 9.37
CA LEU A 60 -1.13 8.73 8.45
C LEU A 60 -0.22 9.32 7.36
N ALA A 61 0.41 10.47 7.60
CA ALA A 61 1.40 11.00 6.66
C ALA A 61 2.54 9.99 6.46
N GLY A 62 2.93 9.75 5.20
CA GLY A 62 3.90 8.71 4.83
C GLY A 62 3.28 7.36 4.48
N TYR A 63 2.00 7.16 4.76
CA TYR A 63 1.25 5.98 4.32
C TYR A 63 0.50 6.27 3.01
N TYR A 64 0.07 5.23 2.34
CA TYR A 64 -0.63 5.29 1.05
C TYR A 64 -1.91 4.48 1.10
N LYS A 65 -2.84 4.76 0.18
CA LYS A 65 -4.09 3.98 0.05
C LYS A 65 -4.40 3.54 -1.37
N ILE A 66 -4.96 2.34 -1.48
CA ILE A 66 -5.61 1.86 -2.70
C ILE A 66 -7.13 1.96 -2.51
N LYS A 67 -7.83 2.52 -3.50
CA LYS A 67 -9.30 2.61 -3.51
C LYS A 67 -9.89 1.71 -4.59
N LEU A 68 -10.86 0.88 -4.22
CA LEU A 68 -11.78 0.21 -5.13
C LEU A 68 -13.15 0.91 -5.03
N ARG A 69 -13.37 1.94 -5.85
CA ARG A 69 -14.52 2.85 -5.69
C ARG A 69 -15.86 2.15 -5.95
N ASP A 70 -15.92 1.31 -6.97
CA ASP A 70 -17.16 0.66 -7.42
C ASP A 70 -17.73 -0.32 -6.39
N VAL A 71 -16.83 -0.95 -5.63
CA VAL A 71 -17.17 -1.95 -4.60
C VAL A 71 -17.03 -1.42 -3.18
N GLY A 72 -16.61 -0.17 -3.02
CA GLY A 72 -16.53 0.49 -1.71
C GLY A 72 -15.44 -0.03 -0.78
N TYR A 73 -14.28 -0.48 -1.28
CA TYR A 73 -13.17 -0.95 -0.44
C TYR A 73 -11.94 -0.04 -0.47
N ARG A 74 -11.15 -0.10 0.61
CA ARG A 74 -9.87 0.58 0.78
C ARG A 74 -8.83 -0.38 1.33
N LEU A 75 -7.58 -0.17 0.95
CA LEU A 75 -6.40 -0.83 1.51
C LEU A 75 -5.39 0.26 1.86
N VAL A 76 -4.80 0.21 3.04
CA VAL A 76 -3.75 1.12 3.50
C VAL A 76 -2.43 0.37 3.57
N TYR A 77 -1.37 1.00 3.07
CA TYR A 77 -0.03 0.41 3.05
C TYR A 77 1.06 1.44 3.32
N SER A 78 2.19 0.98 3.84
CA SER A 78 3.47 1.71 3.91
C SER A 78 4.49 1.10 2.94
N ILE A 79 5.58 1.83 2.74
CA ILE A 79 6.71 1.40 1.92
C ILE A 79 7.91 1.32 2.85
N GLU A 80 8.50 0.13 2.97
CA GLU A 80 9.73 -0.08 3.71
C GLU A 80 10.90 -0.15 2.72
N GLU A 81 11.62 0.96 2.57
CA GLU A 81 12.70 1.08 1.58
C GLU A 81 13.88 0.15 1.89
N ASP A 82 14.20 -0.03 3.16
CA ASP A 82 15.28 -0.91 3.62
C ASP A 82 15.02 -2.39 3.30
N ARG A 83 13.75 -2.79 3.30
CA ARG A 83 13.32 -4.18 3.06
C ARG A 83 12.76 -4.41 1.66
N ILE A 84 12.54 -3.35 0.88
CA ILE A 84 11.87 -3.36 -0.43
C ILE A 84 10.50 -4.06 -0.32
N VAL A 85 9.70 -3.62 0.66
CA VAL A 85 8.40 -4.20 1.00
C VAL A 85 7.30 -3.13 0.92
N ILE A 86 6.19 -3.49 0.28
CA ILE A 86 4.88 -2.85 0.47
C ILE A 86 4.23 -3.57 1.65
N PHE A 87 4.13 -2.89 2.79
CA PHE A 87 3.56 -3.47 4.00
C PHE A 87 2.10 -3.03 4.12
N VAL A 88 1.16 -3.97 4.10
CA VAL A 88 -0.28 -3.68 4.18
C VAL A 88 -0.71 -3.66 5.64
N LEU A 89 -1.28 -2.54 6.09
CA LEU A 89 -1.67 -2.34 7.50
C LEU A 89 -3.16 -2.59 7.76
N ALA A 90 -4.02 -2.32 6.78
CA ALA A 90 -5.46 -2.51 6.94
C ALA A 90 -6.16 -2.64 5.58
N VAL A 91 -7.20 -3.46 5.52
CA VAL A 91 -8.05 -3.65 4.35
C VAL A 91 -9.52 -3.74 4.79
N GLY A 92 -10.38 -2.89 4.24
CA GLY A 92 -11.78 -2.94 4.62
C GLY A 92 -12.68 -2.06 3.78
N ARG A 93 -13.94 -2.01 4.17
CA ARG A 93 -14.95 -1.22 3.47
C ARG A 93 -14.77 0.27 3.78
N ARG A 94 -15.30 1.09 2.88
CA ARG A 94 -15.24 2.55 2.95
C ARG A 94 -16.10 3.08 4.09
N GLU A 95 -17.26 2.48 4.30
CA GLU A 95 -18.29 2.96 5.23
C GLU A 95 -17.80 2.88 6.68
N ASP A 96 -17.00 1.87 7.01
CA ASP A 96 -16.52 1.68 8.37
C ASP A 96 -15.60 2.81 8.83
N SER A 97 -14.83 3.46 7.95
CA SER A 97 -13.77 4.42 8.32
C SER A 97 -12.70 3.86 9.29
N GLU A 98 -12.97 2.73 9.93
CA GLU A 98 -12.15 1.91 10.82
C GLU A 98 -10.84 1.53 10.17
N VAL A 99 -10.82 1.29 8.85
CA VAL A 99 -9.59 1.03 8.07
C VAL A 99 -8.48 2.07 8.34
N TYR A 100 -8.83 3.33 8.58
CA TYR A 100 -7.83 4.34 8.96
C TYR A 100 -7.49 4.33 10.45
N ALA A 101 -8.44 4.01 11.33
CA ALA A 101 -8.19 3.87 12.76
C ALA A 101 -7.32 2.64 13.07
N GLU A 102 -7.64 1.51 12.44
CA GLU A 102 -6.85 0.26 12.44
C GLU A 102 -5.45 0.55 11.92
N ALA A 103 -5.32 1.18 10.74
CA ALA A 103 -4.02 1.57 10.22
C ALA A 103 -3.26 2.53 11.14
N MET A 104 -3.93 3.48 11.82
CA MET A 104 -3.31 4.35 12.83
C MET A 104 -2.79 3.57 14.04
N SER A 105 -3.53 2.54 14.49
CA SER A 105 -3.15 1.72 15.64
C SER A 105 -1.97 0.78 15.36
N ARG A 106 -1.78 0.41 14.09
CA ARG A 106 -0.75 -0.52 13.61
C ARG A 106 0.49 0.18 13.03
N GLN A 107 0.58 1.51 13.15
CA GLN A 107 1.76 2.25 12.72
C GLN A 107 3.01 1.75 13.45
N LYS A 108 4.03 1.35 12.69
CA LYS A 108 5.34 0.96 13.23
C LYS A 108 6.35 2.08 13.03
#